data_AF-A0A922SQ16-F1
#
_entry.id   AF-A0A922SQ16-F1
#
_cell.length_a   1.000
_cell.length_b   1.000
_cell.length_c   1.000
_cell.angle_alpha   90.00
_cell.angle_beta   90.00
_cell.angle_gamma   90.00
#
_symmetry.space_group_name_H-M   'P 1'
#
loop_
_entity.id
_entity.type
_entity.pdbx_description
1 polymer ?
#
loop_
_entity_poly.entity_id
_entity_poly.type
_entity_poly.pdbx_seq_one_letter_code
_entity_poly.pdbx_strand_id
1 'polypeptide(L)'
;MYKVTPDVVFVFGFKTNFGGGKSTGFALIYDTLDLAKKFEPKHRLARHGLYEKKRPTRKQRKERKNRMKKLNGIRCAMWLRSSACRYLGATAPMSRGIPVIHGHPGPSKAIQDLHSKQLLLNISL
;
A
#
# COMPACT_ATOMS: atom_id res chain seq x y z
N MET A 1 35.06 6.30 -7.15
CA MET A 1 33.71 5.69 -7.34
C MET A 1 32.67 6.57 -6.66
N TYR A 2 31.43 6.59 -7.15
CA TYR A 2 30.42 7.60 -6.78
C TYR A 2 30.12 7.64 -5.28
N LYS A 3 30.02 8.84 -4.70
CA LYS A 3 29.73 9.09 -3.27
C LYS A 3 28.23 8.97 -2.99
N VAL A 4 27.68 7.77 -3.16
CA VAL A 4 26.24 7.51 -3.00
C VAL A 4 26.01 6.30 -2.11
N THR A 5 24.90 6.31 -1.36
CA THR A 5 24.46 5.16 -0.56
C THR A 5 23.99 4.03 -1.48
N PRO A 6 24.31 2.76 -1.17
CA PRO A 6 24.00 1.62 -2.04
C PRO A 6 22.49 1.41 -2.23
N ASP A 7 21.66 1.88 -1.30
CA ASP A 7 20.20 1.71 -1.34
C ASP A 7 19.53 2.43 -2.52
N VAL A 8 20.21 3.45 -3.07
CA VAL A 8 19.70 4.31 -4.13
C VAL A 8 20.25 3.91 -5.51
N VAL A 9 21.08 2.84 -5.54
CA VAL A 9 21.71 2.33 -6.76
C VAL A 9 20.98 1.07 -7.23
N PHE A 10 20.39 1.14 -8.43
CA PHE A 10 19.67 0.04 -9.05
C PHE A 10 20.43 -0.50 -10.25
N VAL A 11 20.87 -1.75 -10.18
CA VAL A 11 21.66 -2.40 -11.23
C VAL A 11 20.87 -3.51 -11.90
N PHE A 12 20.85 -3.56 -13.23
CA PHE A 12 20.05 -4.52 -13.99
C PHE A 12 20.67 -4.89 -15.33
N GLY A 13 20.12 -5.94 -15.93
CA GLY A 13 20.43 -6.33 -17.31
C GLY A 13 21.85 -6.85 -17.48
N PHE A 14 22.43 -7.47 -16.45
CA PHE A 14 23.76 -8.06 -16.55
C PHE A 14 23.82 -9.17 -17.59
N LYS A 15 24.85 -9.12 -18.44
CA LYS A 15 25.22 -10.13 -19.42
C LYS A 15 26.70 -10.43 -19.26
N THR A 16 27.01 -11.70 -19.00
CA THR A 16 28.38 -12.20 -18.92
C THR A 16 28.85 -12.61 -20.31
N ASN A 17 30.08 -12.23 -20.68
CA ASN A 17 30.69 -12.71 -21.92
C ASN A 17 30.97 -14.22 -21.85
N PHE A 18 30.84 -14.91 -22.98
CA PHE A 18 31.21 -16.32 -23.07
C PHE A 18 32.72 -16.47 -22.83
N GLY A 19 33.10 -17.45 -22.00
CA GLY A 19 34.48 -17.57 -21.50
C GLY A 19 34.79 -16.72 -20.27
N GLY A 20 33.87 -15.88 -19.78
CA GLY A 20 34.01 -15.14 -18.52
C GLY A 20 34.88 -13.89 -18.61
N GLY A 21 35.33 -13.40 -17.44
CA GLY A 21 36.23 -12.25 -17.29
C GLY A 21 35.59 -10.86 -17.46
N LYS A 22 34.54 -10.73 -18.28
CA LYS A 22 33.80 -9.47 -18.47
C LYS A 22 32.30 -9.68 -18.32
N SER A 23 31.66 -8.75 -17.61
CA SER A 23 30.22 -8.68 -17.48
C SER A 23 29.77 -7.25 -17.75
N THR A 24 28.81 -7.09 -18.64
CA THR A 24 28.22 -5.79 -18.99
C THR A 24 26.85 -5.66 -18.35
N GLY A 25 26.47 -4.45 -17.96
CA GLY A 25 25.18 -4.19 -17.31
C GLY A 25 24.89 -2.70 -17.23
N PHE A 26 23.69 -2.35 -16.79
CA PHE A 26 23.25 -0.97 -16.64
C PHE A 26 22.98 -0.65 -15.17
N ALA A 27 23.25 0.60 -14.77
CA ALA A 27 22.96 1.09 -13.44
C ALA A 27 22.22 2.43 -13.52
N LEU A 28 21.23 2.60 -12.64
CA LEU A 28 20.56 3.87 -12.39
C LEU A 28 20.87 4.29 -10.96
N ILE A 29 21.27 5.54 -10.78
CA ILE A 29 21.55 6.16 -9.50
C ILE A 29 20.53 7.28 -9.34
N TYR A 30 19.72 7.21 -8.29
CA TYR A 30 18.81 8.29 -7.92
C TYR A 30 19.42 9.12 -6.78
N ASP A 31 18.89 10.32 -6.55
CA ASP A 31 19.27 11.14 -5.40
C ASP A 31 18.52 10.72 -4.13
N THR A 32 17.28 10.24 -4.27
CA THR A 32 16.43 9.82 -3.15
C THR A 32 15.66 8.54 -3.45
N LEU A 33 15.34 7.78 -2.40
CA LEU A 33 14.57 6.54 -2.49
C LEU A 33 13.12 6.76 -2.96
N ASP A 34 12.57 7.95 -2.74
CA ASP A 34 11.19 8.26 -3.14
C ASP A 34 11.06 8.44 -4.65
N LEU A 35 12.09 9.01 -5.29
CA LEU A 35 12.18 9.06 -6.75
C LEU A 35 12.30 7.66 -7.32
N ALA A 36 13.17 6.83 -6.73
CA ALA A 36 13.33 5.44 -7.14
C ALA A 36 11.99 4.67 -7.11
N LYS A 37 11.21 4.77 -6.01
CA LYS A 37 9.91 4.09 -5.89
C LYS A 37 8.86 4.55 -6.91
N LYS A 38 8.93 5.80 -7.39
CA LYS A 38 7.98 6.37 -8.35
C LYS A 38 8.27 5.93 -9.78
N PHE A 39 9.56 5.93 -10.17
CA PHE A 39 9.97 5.67 -11.56
C PHE A 39 10.27 4.19 -11.83
N GLU A 40 10.76 3.44 -10.83
CA GLU A 40 11.12 2.04 -11.03
C GLU A 40 9.88 1.14 -11.18
N PRO A 41 9.93 0.16 -12.10
CA PRO A 41 8.88 -0.83 -12.22
C PRO A 41 8.86 -1.73 -10.98
N LYS A 42 7.65 -2.07 -10.53
CA LYS A 42 7.39 -2.83 -9.28
C LYS A 42 8.14 -4.16 -9.15
N HIS A 43 8.51 -4.80 -10.26
CA HIS A 43 9.25 -6.06 -10.22
C HIS A 43 10.72 -5.87 -9.82
N ARG A 44 11.33 -4.72 -10.12
CA ARG A 44 12.68 -4.38 -9.65
C ARG A 44 12.66 -4.03 -8.17
N LEU A 45 11.69 -3.21 -7.74
CA LEU A 45 11.47 -2.91 -6.32
C LEU A 45 11.30 -4.16 -5.46
N ALA A 46 10.60 -5.18 -5.97
CA ALA A 46 10.42 -6.45 -5.27
C ALA A 46 11.72 -7.25 -5.12
N ARG A 47 12.68 -7.14 -6.06
CA ARG A 47 13.99 -7.80 -5.95
C ARG A 47 14.87 -7.16 -4.87
N HIS A 48 14.74 -5.85 -4.69
CA HIS A 48 15.44 -5.08 -3.65
C HIS A 48 14.70 -5.07 -2.30
N GLY A 49 13.61 -5.84 -2.15
CA GLY A 49 12.87 -5.93 -0.89
C GLY A 49 12.01 -4.70 -0.53
N LEU A 50 11.95 -3.69 -1.40
CA LEU A 50 11.21 -2.44 -1.18
C LEU A 50 9.69 -2.58 -1.44
N TYR A 51 9.25 -3.70 -2.00
CA TYR A 51 7.84 -3.92 -2.36
C TYR A 51 7.43 -5.40 -2.29
N GLU A 52 6.36 -5.69 -1.54
CA GLU A 52 5.73 -7.01 -1.52
C GLU A 52 4.61 -7.15 -2.55
N LYS A 53 4.67 -8.21 -3.36
CA LYS A 53 3.64 -8.49 -4.37
C LYS A 53 2.46 -9.26 -3.76
N LYS A 54 1.48 -8.54 -3.21
CA LYS A 54 0.24 -9.13 -2.65
C LYS A 54 -0.86 -9.43 -3.68
N ARG A 55 -0.56 -9.43 -4.99
CA ARG A 55 -1.62 -9.53 -6.03
C ARG A 55 -2.01 -10.97 -6.35
N PRO A 56 -3.33 -11.27 -6.48
CA PRO A 56 -3.81 -12.59 -6.86
C PRO A 56 -3.32 -12.98 -8.25
N THR A 57 -3.05 -14.27 -8.43
CA THR A 57 -2.45 -14.81 -9.65
C THR A 57 -3.36 -14.59 -10.87
N ARG A 58 -2.77 -14.67 -12.07
CA ARG A 58 -3.53 -14.51 -13.34
C ARG A 58 -4.70 -15.49 -13.43
N LYS A 59 -4.49 -16.74 -12.99
CA LYS A 59 -5.50 -17.81 -12.94
C LYS A 59 -6.70 -17.41 -12.07
N GLN A 60 -6.43 -17.03 -10.81
CA GLN A 60 -7.48 -16.60 -9.86
C GLN A 60 -8.29 -15.41 -10.38
N ARG A 61 -7.65 -14.45 -11.07
CA ARG A 61 -8.35 -13.30 -11.68
C ARG A 61 -9.27 -13.72 -12.83
N LYS A 62 -8.83 -14.64 -13.69
CA LYS A 62 -9.64 -15.15 -14.80
C LYS A 62 -10.83 -15.97 -14.31
N GLU A 63 -10.61 -16.84 -13.34
CA GLU A 63 -11.69 -17.63 -12.73
C GLU A 63 -12.72 -16.75 -12.02
N ARG A 64 -12.26 -15.72 -11.28
CA ARG A 64 -13.13 -14.71 -10.67
C ARG A 64 -13.98 -14.00 -11.72
N LYS A 65 -13.38 -13.56 -12.83
CA LYS A 65 -14.08 -12.92 -13.94
C LYS A 65 -15.11 -13.86 -14.57
N ASN A 66 -14.76 -15.12 -14.79
CA ASN A 66 -15.65 -16.10 -15.41
C ASN A 66 -16.84 -16.48 -14.51
N ARG A 67 -16.64 -16.56 -13.17
CA ARG A 67 -17.75 -16.73 -12.23
C ARG A 67 -18.65 -15.50 -12.18
N MET A 68 -18.06 -14.31 -12.20
CA MET A 68 -18.79 -13.05 -12.18
C MET A 68 -19.69 -12.89 -13.41
N LYS A 69 -19.22 -13.30 -14.60
CA LYS A 69 -20.04 -13.31 -15.83
C LYS A 69 -21.28 -14.20 -15.76
N LYS A 70 -21.32 -15.19 -14.85
CA LYS A 70 -22.47 -16.08 -14.66
C LYS A 70 -23.50 -15.52 -13.67
N LEU A 71 -23.18 -14.44 -12.96
CA LEU A 71 -24.03 -13.85 -11.92
C LEU A 71 -24.59 -12.51 -12.42
N ASN A 72 -25.88 -12.28 -12.21
CA ASN A 72 -26.57 -11.04 -12.61
C ASN A 72 -27.03 -10.23 -11.39
N GLY A 73 -27.15 -8.91 -11.57
CA GLY A 73 -27.76 -7.99 -10.60
C GLY A 73 -27.18 -8.05 -9.18
N ILE A 74 -28.06 -8.06 -8.18
CA ILE A 74 -27.72 -8.00 -6.74
C ILE A 74 -26.82 -9.17 -6.30
N ARG A 75 -26.92 -10.35 -6.94
CA ARG A 75 -26.08 -11.52 -6.63
C ARG A 75 -24.61 -11.29 -6.97
N CYS A 76 -24.30 -10.49 -7.99
CA CYS A 76 -22.91 -10.10 -8.32
C CYS A 76 -22.33 -9.18 -7.23
N ALA A 77 -23.13 -8.22 -6.74
CA ALA A 77 -22.75 -7.30 -5.67
C ALA A 77 -22.57 -7.99 -4.30
N MET A 78 -23.42 -8.98 -3.99
CA MET A 78 -23.27 -9.81 -2.79
C MET A 78 -22.01 -10.67 -2.86
N TRP A 79 -21.72 -11.28 -4.02
CA TRP A 79 -20.52 -12.10 -4.19
C TRP A 79 -19.21 -11.30 -4.10
N LEU A 80 -19.21 -10.06 -4.58
CA LEU A 80 -18.10 -9.10 -4.42
C LEU A 80 -17.84 -8.80 -2.93
N ARG A 81 -18.88 -8.54 -2.13
CA ARG A 81 -18.77 -8.29 -0.68
C ARG A 81 -18.26 -9.50 0.09
N SER A 82 -18.81 -10.69 -0.16
CA SER A 82 -18.40 -11.92 0.54
C SER A 82 -17.04 -12.48 0.10
N SER A 83 -16.50 -12.01 -1.05
CA SER A 83 -15.14 -12.36 -1.50
C SER A 83 -14.09 -11.37 -0.98
N ALA A 84 -14.45 -10.10 -0.76
CA ALA A 84 -13.57 -9.09 -0.17
C ALA A 84 -13.30 -9.36 1.32
N CYS A 85 -14.30 -9.89 2.04
CA CYS A 85 -14.20 -10.25 3.47
C CYS A 85 -13.18 -11.39 3.77
N ARG A 86 -12.74 -12.15 2.75
CA ARG A 86 -11.76 -13.24 2.91
C ARG A 86 -10.29 -12.83 2.74
N TYR A 87 -10.00 -11.60 2.34
CA TYR A 87 -8.62 -11.12 2.08
C TYR A 87 -8.07 -10.17 3.14
N LEU A 88 -8.88 -9.80 4.14
CA LEU A 88 -8.44 -9.13 5.36
C LEU A 88 -8.66 -10.14 6.48
N GLY A 89 -7.59 -10.54 7.16
CA GLY A 89 -7.58 -11.62 8.14
C GLY A 89 -8.72 -11.49 9.16
N ALA A 90 -9.41 -12.60 9.39
CA ALA A 90 -10.48 -12.69 10.36
C ALA A 90 -9.95 -12.54 11.80
N THR A 91 -10.46 -11.55 12.54
CA THR A 91 -10.87 -11.73 13.94
C THR A 91 -12.06 -10.80 14.21
N ALA A 92 -13.27 -11.37 14.24
CA ALA A 92 -14.34 -11.07 15.19
C ALA A 92 -15.62 -11.82 14.76
N PRO A 93 -16.20 -12.69 15.61
CA PRO A 93 -17.49 -13.30 15.33
C PRO A 93 -18.62 -12.26 15.43
N MET A 94 -19.53 -12.31 14.47
CA MET A 94 -20.85 -11.68 14.53
C MET A 94 -21.60 -12.23 15.76
N SER A 95 -21.60 -11.49 16.87
CA SER A 95 -22.70 -11.56 17.83
C SER A 95 -23.78 -10.57 17.38
N ARG A 96 -25.02 -11.05 17.44
CA ARG A 96 -26.22 -10.33 17.05
C ARG A 96 -26.45 -9.19 18.03
N GLY A 97 -26.54 -7.98 17.51
CA GLY A 97 -26.89 -6.79 18.27
C GLY A 97 -26.56 -5.58 17.43
N ILE A 98 -27.57 -4.88 16.95
CA ILE A 98 -27.41 -3.51 16.46
C ILE A 98 -27.42 -2.65 17.73
N PRO A 99 -26.30 -2.14 18.25
CA PRO A 99 -26.38 -1.04 19.19
C PRO A 99 -26.86 0.18 18.38
N VAL A 100 -28.03 0.69 18.75
CA VAL A 100 -28.45 2.04 18.37
C VAL A 100 -27.35 2.96 18.88
N ILE A 101 -26.52 3.46 17.97
CA ILE A 101 -25.47 4.41 18.29
C ILE A 101 -26.19 5.71 18.59
N HIS A 102 -26.48 5.95 19.87
CA HIS A 102 -26.77 7.30 20.34
C HIS A 102 -25.55 8.15 19.93
N GLY A 103 -25.80 9.17 19.11
CA GLY A 103 -24.76 10.11 18.70
C GLY A 103 -24.11 10.68 19.95
N HIS A 104 -22.81 10.43 20.11
CA HIS A 104 -22.02 11.21 21.05
C HIS A 104 -22.02 12.66 20.55
N PRO A 105 -22.52 13.63 21.33
CA PRO A 105 -22.34 15.03 20.99
C PRO A 105 -20.83 15.30 20.99
N GLY A 106 -20.31 15.76 19.85
CA GLY A 106 -18.95 16.27 19.78
C GLY A 106 -18.74 17.41 20.79
N PRO A 107 -17.52 17.62 21.28
CA PRO A 107 -17.24 18.67 22.25
C PRO A 107 -17.67 20.02 21.66
N SER A 108 -18.52 20.75 22.41
CA SER A 108 -19.01 22.07 22.01
C SER A 108 -17.85 23.03 21.75
N LYS A 109 -18.05 23.99 20.82
CA LYS A 109 -17.07 25.03 20.44
C LYS A 109 -16.44 25.77 21.63
N ALA A 110 -17.13 25.82 22.78
CA ALA A 110 -16.61 26.44 24.00
C ALA A 110 -15.31 25.78 24.53
N ILE A 111 -15.10 24.48 24.28
CA ILE A 111 -13.91 23.75 24.76
C ILE A 111 -12.68 24.02 23.87
N GLN A 112 -12.89 24.34 22.58
CA GLN A 112 -11.80 24.70 21.66
C GLN A 112 -11.27 26.13 21.89
N ASP A 113 -12.14 27.06 22.33
CA ASP A 113 -11.75 28.45 22.61
C ASP A 113 -10.92 28.59 23.89
N LEU A 114 -11.13 27.73 24.89
CA LEU A 114 -10.35 27.76 26.15
C LEU A 114 -8.90 27.31 25.96
N HIS A 115 -8.66 26.30 25.10
CA HIS A 115 -7.30 25.85 24.79
C HIS A 115 -6.52 26.91 23.98
N SER A 116 -7.20 27.60 23.07
CA SER A 116 -6.61 28.66 22.24
C SER A 116 -6.22 29.90 23.06
N LYS A 117 -7.02 30.27 24.08
CA LYS A 117 -6.71 31.40 24.97
C LYS A 117 -5.58 31.09 25.95
N GLN A 118 -5.48 29.86 26.47
CA GLN A 118 -4.39 29.47 27.36
C GLN A 118 -3.02 29.46 26.66
N LEU A 119 -2.98 29.12 25.37
CA LEU A 119 -1.76 29.09 24.56
C LEU A 119 -1.25 30.51 24.22
N LEU A 120 -2.15 31.49 24.06
CA LEU A 120 -1.77 32.88 23.79
C LEU A 120 -1.23 33.61 25.04
N LEU A 121 -1.67 33.25 26.23
CA LEU A 121 -1.20 33.87 27.48
C LEU A 121 0.23 33.47 27.87
N ASN A 122 0.74 32.33 27.37
CA ASN A 122 2.07 31.82 27.67
C ASN A 122 3.16 32.27 26.70
N ILE A 123 2.82 33.03 25.65
CA ILE A 123 3.78 33.58 24.67
C ILE A 123 4.10 35.06 25.00
N SER A 124 3.36 35.67 25.93
CA SER A 124 3.48 37.10 26.29
C SER A 124 4.00 37.37 27.71
N LEU A 125 4.49 36.34 28.42
CA LEU A 125 5.21 36.45 29.69
C LEU A 125 6.65 35.95 29.52
#